data_AF-A0A9E3FT76-F1
#
_entry.id   AF-A0A9E3FT76-F1
#
_cell.length_a   1.000
_cell.length_b   1.000
_cell.length_c   1.000
_cell.angle_alpha   90.00
_cell.angle_beta   90.00
_cell.angle_gamma   90.00
#
_symmetry.space_group_name_H-M   'P 1'
#
loop_
_entity.id
_entity.type
_entity.pdbx_description
1 polymer ?
#
loop_
_entity_poly.entity_id
_entity_poly.type
_entity_poly.pdbx_seq_one_letter_code
_entity_poly.pdbx_strand_id
1 'polypeptide(L)'
;RRFKCGLVLPFAGAAQTRGPFHLTMDTNDTIETARAFPEALIIPLHTDGWAHFRQSAQDLRVSFDALGFGKRLRLLEPGVATAIDQ
;
A
#
# COMPACT_ATOMS: atom_id res chain seq x y z
N ARG A 1 -18.75 15.09 -10.30
CA ARG A 1 -17.54 15.08 -11.17
C ARG A 1 -16.63 13.97 -10.65
N ARG A 2 -16.24 12.97 -11.47
CA ARG A 2 -15.27 11.94 -11.07
C ARG A 2 -13.86 12.52 -11.26
N PHE A 3 -13.02 12.47 -10.25
CA PHE A 3 -11.63 12.95 -10.31
C PHE A 3 -10.70 11.82 -10.76
N LYS A 4 -9.69 12.12 -11.58
CA LYS A 4 -8.60 11.17 -11.88
C LYS A 4 -7.66 11.18 -10.67
N CYS A 5 -7.62 10.08 -9.92
CA CYS A 5 -6.72 9.93 -8.79
C CYS A 5 -5.32 9.57 -9.31
N GLY A 6 -4.34 10.45 -9.12
CA GLY A 6 -2.95 10.23 -9.55
C GLY A 6 -2.08 9.53 -8.49
N LEU A 7 -2.46 9.65 -7.21
CA LEU A 7 -1.77 9.01 -6.09
C LEU A 7 -2.78 8.44 -5.10
N VAL A 8 -2.52 7.23 -4.62
CA VAL A 8 -3.28 6.58 -3.54
C VAL A 8 -2.32 6.16 -2.44
N LEU A 9 -2.61 6.56 -1.20
CA LEU A 9 -1.77 6.30 -0.02
C LEU A 9 -2.50 5.39 0.98
N PRO A 10 -2.57 4.06 0.73
CA PRO A 10 -3.30 3.15 1.60
C PRO A 10 -2.53 2.85 2.90
N PHE A 11 -3.25 2.62 3.99
CA PHE A 11 -2.66 2.09 5.22
C PHE A 11 -2.70 0.56 5.14
N ALA A 12 -1.55 -0.07 4.91
CA ALA A 12 -1.49 -1.41 4.33
C ALA A 12 -0.72 -2.45 5.19
N GLY A 13 -0.63 -2.23 6.50
CA GLY A 13 0.09 -3.12 7.43
C GLY A 13 -0.73 -4.27 8.01
N ALA A 14 -1.98 -4.47 7.55
CA ALA A 14 -2.91 -5.45 8.11
C ALA A 14 -2.97 -5.38 9.65
N ALA A 15 -3.11 -4.17 10.21
CA ALA A 15 -2.98 -3.94 11.65
C ALA A 15 -3.98 -4.79 12.44
N GLN A 16 -3.51 -5.55 13.42
CA GLN A 16 -4.33 -6.46 14.21
C GLN A 16 -3.98 -6.33 15.70
N THR A 17 -4.85 -5.65 16.45
CA THR A 17 -4.68 -5.44 17.89
C THR A 17 -5.47 -6.45 18.73
N ARG A 18 -6.71 -6.75 18.35
CA ARG A 18 -7.61 -7.70 19.04
C ARG A 18 -8.50 -8.43 18.03
N GLY A 19 -8.75 -9.72 18.26
CA GLY A 19 -9.58 -10.54 17.38
C GLY A 19 -8.87 -10.94 16.08
N PRO A 20 -9.47 -11.86 15.29
CA PRO A 20 -8.88 -12.39 14.06
C PRO A 20 -9.28 -11.56 12.82
N PHE A 21 -9.12 -10.24 12.88
CA PHE A 21 -9.44 -9.35 11.75
C PHE A 21 -8.44 -8.20 11.62
N HIS A 22 -8.25 -7.72 10.39
CA HIS A 22 -7.39 -6.58 10.09
C HIS A 22 -8.17 -5.27 10.24
N LEU A 23 -7.60 -4.29 10.95
CA LEU A 23 -8.14 -2.94 11.15
C LEU A 23 -7.75 -1.98 10.02
N THR A 24 -6.63 -2.29 9.35
CA THR A 24 -6.19 -1.59 8.14
C THR A 24 -6.16 -2.59 7.00
N MET A 25 -5.98 -2.07 5.78
CA MET A 25 -5.92 -2.90 4.59
C MET A 25 -4.81 -3.93 4.69
N ASP A 26 -5.08 -5.10 4.13
CA ASP A 26 -4.05 -6.09 3.85
C ASP A 26 -3.50 -5.92 2.41
N THR A 27 -2.60 -6.82 2.03
CA THR A 27 -1.96 -6.83 0.71
C THR A 27 -2.98 -7.02 -0.42
N ASN A 28 -3.97 -7.88 -0.23
CA ASN A 28 -5.01 -8.13 -1.24
C ASN A 28 -5.94 -6.93 -1.38
N ASP A 29 -6.37 -6.34 -0.26
CA ASP A 29 -7.16 -5.10 -0.28
C ASP A 29 -6.43 -3.98 -1.04
N THR A 30 -5.10 -3.90 -0.86
CA THR A 30 -4.25 -2.90 -1.52
C THR A 30 -4.10 -3.17 -3.02
N ILE A 31 -4.05 -4.45 -3.43
CA ILE A 31 -4.08 -4.85 -4.85
C ILE A 31 -5.43 -4.50 -5.49
N GLU A 32 -6.54 -4.81 -4.82
CA GLU A 32 -7.88 -4.46 -5.33
C GLU A 32 -8.04 -2.93 -5.46
N THR A 33 -7.47 -2.18 -4.52
CA THR A 33 -7.39 -0.72 -4.63
C THR A 33 -6.55 -0.28 -5.82
N ALA A 34 -5.40 -0.90 -6.08
CA ALA A 34 -4.59 -0.61 -7.25
C ALA A 34 -5.33 -0.90 -8.57
N ARG A 35 -6.20 -1.91 -8.60
CA ARG A 35 -7.09 -2.23 -9.73
C ARG A 35 -8.20 -1.19 -9.90
N ALA A 36 -8.81 -0.74 -8.80
CA ALA A 36 -9.85 0.28 -8.81
C ALA A 36 -9.34 1.65 -9.29
N PHE A 37 -8.06 1.95 -9.08
CA PHE A 37 -7.39 3.16 -9.54
C PHE A 37 -6.28 2.83 -10.55
N PRO A 38 -6.61 2.43 -11.80
CA PRO A 38 -5.64 1.85 -12.73
C PRO A 38 -4.48 2.78 -13.12
N GLU A 39 -4.67 4.08 -12.93
CA GLU A 39 -3.73 5.14 -13.32
C GLU A 39 -2.94 5.71 -12.14
N ALA A 40 -3.24 5.28 -10.90
CA ALA A 40 -2.61 5.86 -9.71
C ALA A 40 -1.27 5.18 -9.39
N LEU A 41 -0.32 5.98 -8.92
CA LEU A 41 0.80 5.50 -8.13
C LEU A 41 0.30 5.10 -6.73
N ILE A 42 0.69 3.91 -6.26
CA ILE A 42 0.31 3.36 -4.96
C ILE A 42 1.50 3.51 -4.01
N ILE A 43 1.28 4.23 -2.91
CA ILE A 43 2.30 4.51 -1.89
C ILE A 43 1.80 3.97 -0.54
N PRO A 44 2.05 2.70 -0.20
CA PRO A 44 1.57 2.15 1.05
C PRO A 44 2.26 2.82 2.22
N LEU A 45 1.47 3.13 3.23
CA LEU A 45 1.91 3.65 4.51
C LEU A 45 1.50 2.66 5.60
N HIS A 46 1.96 2.91 6.83
CA HIS A 46 1.46 2.19 8.01
C HIS A 46 1.70 0.66 7.91
N THR A 47 2.87 0.28 7.38
CA THR A 47 3.27 -1.11 7.11
C THR A 47 4.36 -1.61 8.07
N ASP A 48 4.97 -0.73 8.85
CA ASP A 48 6.16 -1.00 9.66
C ASP A 48 6.26 -0.06 10.88
N GLY A 49 7.11 -0.43 11.84
CA GLY A 49 7.37 0.37 13.04
C GLY A 49 6.45 0.11 14.25
N TRP A 50 5.38 -0.70 14.08
CA TRP A 50 4.49 -1.07 15.18
C TRP A 50 4.26 -2.58 15.27
N ALA A 51 4.22 -3.10 16.50
CA ALA A 51 4.11 -4.54 16.77
C ALA A 51 2.79 -5.18 16.32
N HIS A 52 1.76 -4.38 16.02
CA HIS A 52 0.46 -4.90 15.60
C HIS A 52 0.34 -5.11 14.10
N PHE A 53 1.36 -4.79 13.29
CA PHE A 53 1.34 -5.12 11.86
C PHE A 53 1.56 -6.60 11.61
N ARG A 54 0.81 -7.13 10.65
CA ARG A 54 0.86 -8.54 10.24
C ARG A 54 1.42 -8.72 8.84
N GLN A 55 1.50 -7.63 8.09
CA GLN A 55 2.10 -7.58 6.77
C GLN A 55 2.96 -6.34 6.65
N SER A 56 4.00 -6.46 5.85
CA SER A 56 5.07 -5.49 5.68
C SER A 56 5.04 -4.85 4.29
N ALA A 57 5.83 -3.79 4.12
CA ALA A 57 6.09 -3.20 2.80
C ALA A 57 6.69 -4.22 1.81
N GLN A 58 7.43 -5.22 2.30
CA GLN A 58 8.02 -6.25 1.47
C GLN A 58 6.98 -7.26 0.97
N ASP A 59 5.96 -7.59 1.78
CA ASP A 59 4.86 -8.45 1.35
C ASP A 59 4.13 -7.81 0.16
N LEU A 60 3.85 -6.51 0.26
CA LEU A 60 3.28 -5.72 -0.85
C LEU A 60 4.19 -5.73 -2.08
N ARG A 61 5.50 -5.54 -1.92
CA ARG A 61 6.46 -5.58 -3.04
C ARG A 61 6.38 -6.90 -3.81
N VAL A 62 6.52 -8.01 -3.08
CA VAL A 62 6.51 -9.35 -3.69
C VAL A 62 5.20 -9.60 -4.43
N SER A 63 4.05 -9.29 -3.81
CA SER A 63 2.75 -9.53 -4.44
C SER A 63 2.46 -8.60 -5.61
N PHE A 64 2.85 -7.31 -5.54
CA PHE A 64 2.67 -6.38 -6.66
C PHE A 64 3.54 -6.76 -7.86
N ASP A 65 4.79 -7.16 -7.64
CA ASP A 65 5.67 -7.60 -8.72
C ASP A 65 5.14 -8.89 -9.37
N ALA A 66 4.72 -9.87 -8.57
CA ALA A 66 4.16 -11.13 -9.06
C ALA A 66 2.90 -10.95 -9.93
N LEU A 67 2.10 -9.93 -9.64
CA LEU A 67 0.85 -9.63 -10.37
C LEU A 67 1.03 -8.58 -11.48
N GLY A 68 2.26 -8.12 -11.73
CA GLY A 68 2.54 -7.15 -12.80
C GLY A 68 2.22 -5.69 -12.46
N PHE A 69 1.87 -5.38 -11.21
CA PHE A 69 1.63 -4.02 -10.71
C PHE A 69 2.89 -3.34 -10.17
N GLY A 70 4.03 -4.03 -10.13
CA GLY A 70 5.26 -3.59 -9.47
C GLY A 70 5.70 -2.15 -9.76
N LYS A 71 5.59 -1.70 -11.02
CA LYS A 71 5.96 -0.35 -11.45
C LYS A 71 5.11 0.76 -10.83
N ARG A 72 3.90 0.43 -10.38
CA ARG A 72 2.95 1.36 -9.76
C ARG A 72 3.07 1.40 -8.24
N LEU A 73 3.83 0.50 -7.62
CA LEU A 73 4.07 0.52 -6.19
C LEU A 73 5.34 1.32 -5.89
N ARG A 74 5.24 2.34 -5.05
CA ARG A 74 6.39 3.11 -4.54
C ARG A 74 6.46 2.95 -3.03
N LEU A 75 7.49 2.26 -2.56
CA LEU A 75 7.82 2.22 -1.13
C LEU A 75 8.67 3.46 -0.80
N LEU A 76 8.35 4.11 0.32
CA LEU A 76 9.10 5.28 0.80
C LEU A 76 10.07 4.85 1.89
N GLU A 77 11.19 5.55 1.98
CA GLU A 77 12.11 5.41 3.10
C GLU A 77 11.67 6.33 4.26
N PRO A 78 11.55 5.81 5.50
CA PRO A 78 11.12 6.61 6.65
C PRO A 78 12.02 7.84 6.88
N GLY A 79 11.40 9.01 7.01
CA GLY A 79 12.10 10.27 7.27
C GLY A 79 12.78 10.90 6.04
N VAL A 80 12.72 10.26 4.87
CA VAL A 80 13.32 10.78 3.63
C VAL A 80 12.25 11.44 2.77
N ALA A 81 12.40 12.75 2.53
CA ALA A 81 11.55 13.47 1.58
C ALA A 81 11.71 12.87 0.17
N THR A 82 10.60 12.44 -0.43
CA THR A 82 10.59 11.81 -1.75
C THR A 82 9.71 12.63 -2.69
N ALA A 83 10.30 13.13 -3.78
CA ALA A 83 9.54 13.75 -4.86
C ALA A 83 8.76 12.69 -5.63
N ILE A 84 7.50 12.99 -5.96
CA ILE A 84 6.66 12.12 -6.78
C ILE A 84 6.36 12.86 -8.08
N ASP A 85 6.97 12.39 -9.17
CA ASP A 85 6.71 12.91 -10.50
C ASP A 85 5.37 12.37 -11.02
N GLN A 86 4.53 13.25 -11.57
CA GLN A 86 3.24 12.95 -12.19
C GLN A 86 3.33 13.12 -13.70
#